data_AF-A0A363SIF0-F1
#
_entry.id   AF-A0A363SIF0-F1
#
_cell.length_a   1.000
_cell.length_b   1.000
_cell.length_c   1.000
_cell.angle_alpha   90.00
_cell.angle_beta   90.00
_cell.angle_gamma   90.00
#
_symmetry.space_group_name_H-M   'P 1'
#
loop_
_entity.id
_entity.type
_entity.pdbx_description
1 polymer ?
#
loop_
_entity_poly.entity_id
_entity_poly.type
_entity_poly.pdbx_seq_one_letter_code
_entity_poly.pdbx_strand_id
1 'polypeptide(L)'
;MLAGLTFAGCSTMSDSRADRGTGVAASYAAPFEEVWAALPGLLKELGIRVTGQNANEGYMLVEGGGTMGDSATIYVERIGTKGNSRVEVALKGTLGINLSLGDMPKDVHNRLAMRFKRF
;
A
#
# COMPACT_ATOMS: atom_id res chain seq x y z
N MET A 1 -38.75 -18.30 -18.74
CA MET A 1 -37.84 -17.63 -17.77
C MET A 1 -36.54 -18.41 -17.70
N LEU A 2 -35.44 -17.71 -17.43
CA LEU A 2 -34.05 -18.17 -17.24
C LEU A 2 -33.19 -18.31 -18.49
N ALA A 3 -32.48 -17.23 -18.82
CA ALA A 3 -31.15 -17.29 -19.40
C ALA A 3 -30.24 -16.45 -18.49
N GLY A 4 -29.44 -17.14 -17.67
CA GLY A 4 -28.51 -16.53 -16.72
C GLY A 4 -27.26 -16.02 -17.43
N LEU A 5 -27.00 -14.72 -17.28
CA LEU A 5 -25.73 -14.09 -17.59
C LEU A 5 -24.81 -14.24 -16.38
N THR A 6 -24.00 -15.28 -16.31
CA THR A 6 -22.87 -15.32 -15.37
C THR A 6 -21.66 -14.68 -16.03
N PHE A 7 -21.44 -13.40 -15.71
CA PHE A 7 -20.21 -12.70 -16.06
C PHE A 7 -19.02 -13.39 -15.41
N ALA A 8 -18.14 -13.97 -16.22
CA ALA A 8 -16.79 -14.32 -15.80
C ALA A 8 -15.99 -13.01 -15.64
N GLY A 9 -15.99 -12.45 -14.44
CA GLY A 9 -15.04 -11.43 -14.02
C GLY A 9 -13.87 -12.08 -13.32
N CYS A 10 -12.77 -12.33 -14.04
CA CYS A 10 -11.52 -12.81 -13.48
C CYS A 10 -11.01 -11.90 -12.35
N SER A 11 -10.60 -12.56 -11.29
CA SER A 11 -10.35 -12.11 -9.93
C SER A 11 -8.92 -11.56 -9.72
N THR A 12 -8.64 -10.33 -10.15
CA THR A 12 -7.34 -9.68 -9.86
C THR A 12 -7.45 -8.51 -8.88
N MET A 13 -8.67 -8.03 -8.57
CA MET A 13 -8.91 -6.98 -7.58
C MET A 13 -9.25 -7.49 -6.17
N SER A 14 -9.55 -8.79 -6.02
CA SER A 14 -9.96 -9.32 -4.71
C SER A 14 -8.79 -9.46 -3.73
N ASP A 15 -7.57 -9.69 -4.24
CA ASP A 15 -6.40 -9.99 -3.40
C ASP A 15 -5.90 -8.74 -2.68
N SER A 16 -5.84 -7.60 -3.37
CA SER A 16 -5.43 -6.33 -2.76
C SER A 16 -6.40 -5.80 -1.71
N ARG A 17 -7.61 -6.34 -1.57
CA ARG A 17 -8.48 -5.98 -0.44
C ARG A 17 -8.31 -6.93 0.74
N ALA A 18 -7.91 -8.17 0.49
CA ALA A 18 -7.67 -9.18 1.52
C ALA A 18 -6.40 -8.88 2.35
N ASP A 19 -5.40 -8.23 1.76
CA ASP A 19 -4.13 -7.92 2.44
C ASP A 19 -4.21 -6.70 3.39
N ARG A 20 -5.25 -5.87 3.28
CA ARG A 20 -5.41 -4.69 4.15
C ARG A 20 -5.68 -5.11 5.60
N GLY A 21 -4.94 -4.51 6.53
CA GLY A 21 -4.95 -4.83 7.96
C GLY A 21 -3.92 -5.88 8.39
N THR A 22 -3.14 -6.43 7.45
CA THR A 22 -2.09 -7.43 7.73
C THR A 22 -0.67 -6.86 7.72
N GLY A 23 -0.51 -5.63 7.20
CA GLY A 23 0.78 -4.98 7.00
C GLY A 23 1.26 -4.13 8.18
N VAL A 24 2.45 -3.54 8.03
CA VAL A 24 2.96 -2.53 8.96
C VAL A 24 2.21 -1.22 8.71
N ALA A 25 1.64 -0.62 9.76
CA ALA A 25 0.88 0.62 9.65
C ALA A 25 1.42 1.73 10.56
N ALA A 26 1.27 2.97 10.11
CA ALA A 26 1.57 4.17 10.88
C ALA A 26 0.61 5.31 10.55
N SER A 27 0.34 6.17 11.52
CA SER A 27 -0.44 7.39 11.35
C SER A 27 0.46 8.61 11.22
N TYR A 28 0.08 9.53 10.34
CA TYR A 28 0.81 10.75 10.02
C TYR A 28 -0.10 11.97 10.12
N ALA A 29 0.42 13.04 10.70
CA ALA A 29 -0.25 14.33 10.79
C ALA A 29 -0.12 15.09 9.47
N ALA A 30 -0.70 14.53 8.41
CA ALA A 30 -0.73 15.09 7.06
C ALA A 30 -1.96 14.58 6.29
N PRO A 31 -2.56 15.40 5.42
CA PRO A 31 -3.73 15.03 4.65
C PRO A 31 -3.38 14.00 3.58
N PHE A 32 -4.40 13.24 3.15
CA PHE A 32 -4.24 12.16 2.18
C PHE A 32 -3.54 12.64 0.92
N GLU A 33 -3.92 13.81 0.40
CA GLU A 33 -3.39 14.40 -0.82
C GLU A 33 -1.88 14.64 -0.73
N GLU A 34 -1.40 15.12 0.41
CA GLU A 34 0.02 15.39 0.63
C GLU A 34 0.82 14.10 0.75
N VAL A 35 0.30 13.13 1.52
CA VAL A 35 0.92 11.82 1.66
C VAL A 35 0.96 11.10 0.30
N TRP A 36 -0.16 11.11 -0.42
CA TRP A 36 -0.31 10.48 -1.72
C TRP A 36 0.63 11.07 -2.76
N ALA A 37 0.73 12.41 -2.83
CA ALA A 37 1.61 13.09 -3.77
C ALA A 37 3.11 12.85 -3.46
N ALA A 38 3.47 12.60 -2.20
CA ALA A 38 4.84 12.32 -1.80
C ALA A 38 5.30 10.89 -2.11
N LEU A 39 4.37 9.92 -2.13
CA LEU A 39 4.69 8.51 -2.27
C LEU A 39 5.50 8.17 -3.54
N PRO A 40 5.13 8.60 -4.76
CA PRO A 40 5.87 8.21 -5.97
C PRO A 40 7.35 8.63 -5.95
N GLY A 41 7.66 9.82 -5.45
CA GLY A 41 9.04 10.31 -5.34
C GLY A 41 9.84 9.51 -4.31
N LEU A 42 9.26 9.29 -3.14
CA LEU A 42 9.84 8.52 -2.05
C LEU A 42 10.11 7.05 -2.45
N LEU A 43 9.17 6.42 -3.14
CA LEU A 43 9.31 5.05 -3.61
C LEU A 43 10.42 4.93 -4.64
N LYS A 44 10.51 5.90 -5.56
CA LYS A 44 11.60 5.97 -6.54
C LYS A 44 12.98 6.07 -5.89
N GLU A 45 13.14 6.87 -4.83
CA GLU A 45 14.40 6.97 -4.08
C GLU A 45 14.80 5.66 -3.39
N LEU A 46 13.81 4.83 -3.03
CA LEU A 46 14.02 3.50 -2.46
C LEU A 46 14.22 2.41 -3.53
N GLY A 47 14.23 2.76 -4.82
CA GLY A 47 14.28 1.78 -5.91
C GLY A 47 13.01 0.93 -6.02
N ILE A 48 11.90 1.41 -5.48
CA ILE A 48 10.59 0.76 -5.51
C ILE A 48 9.78 1.36 -6.67
N ARG A 49 9.26 0.49 -7.54
CA ARG A 49 8.44 0.85 -8.69
C ARG A 49 6.97 0.72 -8.36
N VAL A 50 6.18 1.73 -8.72
CA VAL A 50 4.72 1.65 -8.70
C VAL A 50 4.24 0.90 -9.94
N THR A 51 3.50 -0.18 -9.77
CA THR A 51 2.96 -1.02 -10.85
C THR A 51 1.47 -0.84 -11.09
N GLY A 52 0.76 -0.27 -10.12
CA GLY A 52 -0.64 0.11 -10.24
C GLY A 52 -1.03 1.03 -9.10
N GLN A 53 -2.04 1.86 -9.29
CA GLN A 53 -2.56 2.71 -8.21
C GLN A 53 -4.01 3.11 -8.47
N ASN A 54 -4.75 3.31 -7.39
CA ASN A 54 -6.09 3.88 -7.44
C ASN A 54 -6.24 4.84 -6.25
N ALA A 55 -6.19 6.14 -6.52
CA ALA A 55 -6.31 7.17 -5.48
C ALA A 55 -7.70 7.21 -4.83
N ASN A 56 -8.76 6.85 -5.58
CA ASN A 56 -10.12 6.82 -5.05
C ASN A 56 -10.29 5.68 -4.04
N GLU A 57 -9.61 4.56 -4.25
CA GLU A 57 -9.59 3.42 -3.34
C GLU A 57 -8.43 3.47 -2.32
N GLY A 58 -7.54 4.45 -2.46
CA GLY A 58 -6.45 4.70 -1.53
C GLY A 58 -5.37 3.61 -1.51
N TYR A 59 -5.01 3.03 -2.66
CA TYR A 59 -3.92 2.04 -2.71
C TYR A 59 -2.93 2.21 -3.89
N MET A 60 -1.68 1.83 -3.66
CA MET A 60 -0.64 1.65 -4.67
C MET A 60 -0.08 0.23 -4.62
N LEU A 61 -0.02 -0.44 -5.76
CA LEU A 61 0.72 -1.68 -5.94
C LEU A 61 2.16 -1.32 -6.28
N VAL A 62 3.09 -1.95 -5.58
CA VAL A 62 4.51 -1.66 -5.70
C VAL A 62 5.34 -2.93 -5.80
N GLU A 63 6.48 -2.84 -6.47
CA GLU A 63 7.47 -3.90 -6.63
C GLU A 63 8.87 -3.33 -6.46
N GLY A 64 9.78 -4.05 -5.81
CA GLY A 64 11.17 -3.64 -5.62
C GLY A 64 11.58 -3.66 -4.15
N GLY A 65 12.58 -2.89 -3.75
CA GLY A 65 12.92 -2.74 -2.33
C GLY A 65 13.37 -4.03 -1.63
N GLY A 66 14.46 -4.65 -2.12
CA GLY A 66 15.07 -5.85 -1.52
C GLY A 66 15.79 -6.70 -2.57
N THR A 67 16.47 -7.76 -2.13
CA THR A 67 17.26 -8.64 -3.00
C THR A 67 16.40 -9.58 -3.86
N MET A 68 15.10 -9.73 -3.57
CA MET A 68 14.24 -10.74 -4.20
C MET A 68 13.04 -10.20 -5.00
N GLY A 69 12.94 -8.89 -5.25
CA GLY A 69 11.86 -8.35 -6.07
C GLY A 69 10.49 -8.42 -5.38
N ASP A 70 10.46 -8.09 -4.09
CA ASP A 70 9.26 -8.13 -3.26
C ASP A 70 8.16 -7.25 -3.85
N SER A 71 6.92 -7.70 -3.71
CA SER A 71 5.73 -6.93 -4.08
C SER A 71 4.91 -6.61 -2.85
N ALA A 72 4.31 -5.42 -2.84
CA ALA A 72 3.51 -4.95 -1.73
C ALA A 72 2.35 -4.09 -2.22
N THR A 73 1.36 -3.94 -1.35
CA THR A 73 0.31 -2.93 -1.48
C THR A 73 0.49 -1.89 -0.39
N ILE A 74 0.56 -0.62 -0.79
CA ILE A 74 0.56 0.52 0.12
C ILE A 74 -0.85 1.07 0.15
N TYR A 75 -1.48 1.09 1.32
CA TYR A 75 -2.77 1.74 1.54
C TYR A 75 -2.57 3.10 2.20
N VAL A 76 -3.34 4.08 1.77
CA VAL A 76 -3.44 5.40 2.41
C VAL A 76 -4.91 5.65 2.72
N GLU A 77 -5.19 5.90 3.99
CA GLU A 77 -6.54 6.11 4.50
C GLU A 77 -6.61 7.45 5.22
N ARG A 78 -7.69 8.21 4.97
CA ARG A 78 -8.01 9.40 5.76
C ARG A 78 -8.48 8.98 7.14
N ILE A 79 -7.88 9.51 8.19
CA ILE A 79 -8.26 9.22 9.58
C ILE A 79 -8.62 10.49 10.34
N GLY A 80 -9.72 10.41 11.09
CA GLY A 80 -10.24 11.53 11.89
C GLY A 80 -10.70 12.72 11.04
N THR A 81 -10.98 13.84 11.71
CA THR A 81 -11.49 15.08 11.10
C THR A 81 -10.42 16.13 10.83
N LYS A 82 -9.19 15.92 11.31
CA LYS A 82 -8.08 16.89 11.26
C LYS A 82 -7.19 16.76 10.02
N GLY A 83 -7.63 16.02 9.00
CA GLY A 83 -6.84 15.78 7.81
C GLY A 83 -5.57 14.98 8.09
N ASN A 84 -5.66 13.93 8.93
CA ASN A 84 -4.56 12.99 9.16
C ASN A 84 -4.72 11.79 8.24
N SER A 85 -3.62 11.05 8.04
CA SER A 85 -3.63 9.86 7.20
C SER A 85 -3.00 8.68 7.91
N ARG A 86 -3.56 7.48 7.71
CA ARG A 86 -2.94 6.21 8.05
C ARG A 86 -2.34 5.62 6.79
N VAL A 87 -1.08 5.24 6.85
CA VAL A 87 -0.43 4.48 5.78
C VAL A 87 -0.18 3.07 6.29
N GLU A 88 -0.48 2.09 5.46
CA GLU A 88 -0.16 0.69 5.70
C GLU A 88 0.62 0.13 4.52
N VAL A 89 1.66 -0.65 4.78
CA VAL A 89 2.41 -1.38 3.75
C VAL A 89 2.25 -2.87 4.03
N ALA A 90 1.48 -3.54 3.17
CA ALA A 90 1.23 -4.98 3.25
C ALA A 90 2.02 -5.70 2.15
N LEU A 91 2.94 -6.59 2.56
CA LEU A 91 3.67 -7.43 1.62
C LEU A 91 2.72 -8.47 1.03
N LYS A 92 2.80 -8.71 -0.29
CA LYS A 92 2.01 -9.75 -0.92
C LYS A 92 2.60 -11.11 -0.52
N GLY A 93 1.94 -11.80 0.40
CA GLY A 93 2.41 -13.09 0.90
C GLY A 93 2.38 -14.18 -0.19
N THR A 94 3.53 -14.77 -0.49
CA THR A 94 3.55 -16.12 -1.06
C THR A 94 3.22 -17.09 0.08
N LEU A 95 1.94 -17.46 0.21
CA LEU A 95 1.41 -18.57 1.01
C LEU A 95 1.98 -18.72 2.45
N GLY A 96 1.30 -18.10 3.42
CA GLY A 96 1.25 -18.62 4.80
C GLY A 96 2.50 -18.45 5.66
N ILE A 97 3.52 -17.73 5.19
CA ILE A 97 4.69 -17.39 5.99
C ILE A 97 4.75 -15.87 6.13
N ASN A 98 4.28 -15.35 7.28
CA ASN A 98 4.52 -13.96 7.71
C ASN A 98 5.99 -13.76 8.12
N LEU A 99 6.93 -14.22 7.30
CA LEU A 99 8.33 -13.87 7.44
C LEU A 99 8.52 -12.57 6.67
N SER A 100 8.62 -11.48 7.43
CA SER A 100 9.09 -10.17 6.98
C SER A 100 10.45 -10.33 6.29
N LEU A 101 10.47 -10.60 4.98
CA LEU A 101 11.70 -10.84 4.22
C LEU A 101 12.24 -9.59 3.52
N GLY A 102 11.48 -8.48 3.52
CA GLY A 102 11.92 -7.19 3.01
C GLY A 102 11.89 -6.10 4.08
N ASP A 103 12.92 -5.26 4.14
CA ASP A 103 12.92 -4.01 4.91
C ASP A 103 11.97 -2.95 4.32
N MET A 104 11.32 -3.23 3.17
CA MET A 104 10.45 -2.29 2.45
C MET A 104 9.42 -1.57 3.34
N PRO A 105 8.59 -2.24 4.17
CA PRO A 105 7.62 -1.53 5.01
C PRO A 105 8.29 -0.52 5.93
N LYS A 106 9.40 -0.92 6.55
CA LYS A 106 10.19 -0.07 7.45
C LYS A 106 10.81 1.10 6.70
N ASP A 107 11.40 0.88 5.53
CA ASP A 107 12.04 1.91 4.73
C ASP A 107 11.05 2.95 4.21
N VAL A 108 9.88 2.50 3.75
CA VAL A 108 8.78 3.39 3.35
C VAL A 108 8.33 4.24 4.54
N HIS A 109 8.12 3.63 5.71
CA HIS A 109 7.73 4.37 6.91
C HIS A 109 8.81 5.32 7.42
N ASN A 110 10.10 4.96 7.33
CA ASN A 110 11.20 5.83 7.69
C ASN A 110 11.25 7.07 6.80
N ARG A 111 11.13 6.89 5.49
CA ARG A 111 11.11 8.01 4.54
C ARG A 111 9.90 8.91 4.72
N LEU A 112 8.72 8.34 5.01
CA LEU A 112 7.53 9.13 5.32
C LEU A 112 7.69 9.91 6.63
N ALA A 113 8.29 9.31 7.66
CA ALA A 113 8.54 9.97 8.95
C ALA A 113 9.57 11.11 8.86
N MET A 114 10.44 11.12 7.85
CA MET A 114 11.32 12.27 7.57
C MET A 114 10.55 13.49 7.04
N ARG A 115 9.36 13.28 6.44
CA ARG A 115 8.57 14.33 5.81
C ARG A 115 7.33 14.74 6.60
N PHE A 116 6.71 13.77 7.27
CA PHE A 116 5.46 13.95 8.00
C PHE A 116 5.61 13.48 9.44
N LYS A 117 5.07 14.28 10.37
CA LYS A 117 5.07 13.92 11.79
C LYS A 117 4.23 12.66 12.03
N ARG A 118 4.89 11.59 12.46
CA ARG A 118 4.24 10.34 12.90
C ARG A 118 3.66 10.51 14.31
N PHE A 119 2.54 9.84 14.61
CA PHE A 119 1.93 9.77 15.94
C PHE A 119 1.28 8.41 16.21
#